data_AF-A0A951XEJ8-F1
#
_entry.id   AF-A0A951XEJ8-F1
#
_cell.length_a   1.000
_cell.length_b   1.000
_cell.length_c   1.000
_cell.angle_alpha   90.00
_cell.angle_beta   90.00
_cell.angle_gamma   90.00
#
_symmetry.space_group_name_H-M   'P 1'
#
loop_
_entity.id
_entity.type
_entity.pdbx_description
1 polymer ?
#
loop_
_entity_poly.entity_id
_entity_poly.type
_entity_poly.pdbx_seq_one_letter_code
_entity_poly.pdbx_strand_id
1 'polypeptide(L)' 'MHYWKIEITEPHSGELGEAIEHEDHILVAEEYHYEAGQKLEVAVHKTEDPHWHIFTDMDTGHRFKIPAEKYHRVA' A
#
# COMPACT_ATOMS: atom_id res chain seq x y z
N MET A 1 12.13 -10.40 -1.83
CA MET A 1 10.81 -9.77 -1.60
C MET A 1 10.07 -10.59 -0.57
N HIS A 2 9.53 -9.93 0.46
CA HIS A 2 8.71 -10.56 1.49
C HIS A 2 7.24 -10.26 1.21
N TYR A 3 6.36 -11.24 1.43
CA TYR A 3 4.92 -11.08 1.26
C TYR A 3 4.23 -11.13 2.60
N TRP A 4 3.34 -10.18 2.85
CA TRP A 4 2.52 -10.12 4.06
C TRP A 4 1.05 -10.19 3.69
N LYS A 5 0.26 -10.64 4.66
CA LYS A 5 -1.18 -10.39 4.68
C LYS A 5 -1.43 -9.27 5.66
N ILE A 6 -2.14 -8.24 5.21
CA ILE A 6 -2.50 -7.10 6.06
C ILE A 6 -4.00 -6.90 6.05
N GLU A 7 -4.54 -6.40 7.15
CA GLU A 7 -5.91 -5.90 7.23
C GLU A 7 -5.86 -4.40 7.44
N ILE A 8 -6.59 -3.67 6.60
CA ILE A 8 -6.73 -2.22 6.65
C ILE A 8 -7.64 -1.89 7.84
N THR A 9 -7.17 -1.08 8.78
CA THR A 9 -7.92 -0.75 10.00
C THR A 9 -8.85 0.43 9.81
N GLU A 10 -8.50 1.33 8.88
CA GLU A 10 -9.26 2.54 8.56
C GLU A 10 -9.27 2.79 7.06
N PRO A 11 -10.33 3.43 6.48
CA PRO A 11 -10.37 3.70 5.06
C PRO A 11 -9.12 4.46 4.59
N HIS A 12 -8.54 3.99 3.50
CA HIS A 12 -7.31 4.54 2.95
C HIS A 12 -7.37 4.64 1.44
N SER A 13 -7.01 5.82 0.94
CA SER A 13 -6.91 6.09 -0.49
C SER A 13 -5.67 6.92 -0.76
N GLY A 14 -5.19 6.84 -2.00
CA GLY A 14 -4.10 7.68 -2.48
C GLY A 14 -3.94 7.54 -3.97
N GLU A 15 -2.98 8.28 -4.51
CA GLU A 15 -2.71 8.29 -5.95
C GLU A 15 -1.72 7.19 -6.30
N LEU A 16 -1.99 6.45 -7.39
CA LEU A 16 -1.01 5.53 -7.96
C LEU A 16 0.21 6.35 -8.41
N GLY A 17 1.35 6.09 -7.77
CA GLY A 17 2.59 6.81 -8.02
C GLY A 17 3.14 7.60 -6.83
N GLU A 18 2.38 7.80 -5.74
CA GLU A 18 2.92 8.39 -4.50
C GLU A 18 4.03 7.55 -3.86
N ALA A 19 4.06 6.26 -4.20
CA ALA A 19 4.99 5.26 -3.70
C ALA A 19 6.13 4.92 -4.68
N ILE A 20 6.22 5.62 -5.81
CA ILE A 20 7.23 5.41 -6.85
C ILE A 20 8.14 6.65 -6.89
N GLU A 21 9.47 6.43 -6.86
CA GLU A 21 10.44 7.51 -7.03
C GLU A 21 10.29 8.14 -8.42
N HIS A 22 10.28 9.47 -8.48
CA HIS A 22 9.76 10.34 -9.55
C HIS A 22 10.23 10.11 -11.01
N GLU A 23 11.12 9.16 -11.31
CA GLU A 23 11.69 8.98 -12.66
C GLU A 23 10.84 8.13 -13.61
N ASP A 24 9.82 7.40 -13.11
CA ASP A 24 8.97 6.47 -13.91
C ASP A 24 7.47 6.83 -13.87
N HIS A 25 7.13 8.11 -13.61
CA HIS A 25 5.73 8.59 -13.63
C HIS A 25 5.17 8.64 -15.06
N ILE A 26 4.81 7.48 -15.62
CA ILE A 26 3.87 7.43 -16.75
C ILE A 26 2.50 7.75 -16.17
N LEU A 27 2.10 9.01 -16.33
CA LEU A 27 0.79 9.61 -15.98
C LEU A 27 -0.38 8.62 -16.09
N VAL A 28 -0.75 8.05 -14.95
CA VAL A 28 -2.05 7.41 -14.77
C VAL A 28 -2.56 7.89 -13.42
N ALA A 29 -3.43 8.90 -13.46
CA ALA A 29 -4.18 9.43 -12.33
C ALA A 29 -5.28 8.44 -11.91
N GLU A 30 -4.88 7.20 -11.60
CA GLU A 30 -5.75 6.22 -10.97
C GLU A 30 -5.55 6.32 -9.46
N GLU A 31 -6.67 6.37 -8.74
CA GLU A 31 -6.70 6.39 -7.29
C GLU A 31 -7.00 4.97 -6.80
N TYR A 32 -6.27 4.50 -5.78
CA TYR A 32 -6.66 3.30 -5.07
C TYR A 32 -7.53 3.68 -3.88
N HIS A 33 -8.50 2.82 -3.56
CA HIS A 33 -9.34 2.96 -2.37
C HIS A 33 -9.44 1.61 -1.68
N TYR A 34 -9.13 1.60 -0.38
CA TYR A 34 -9.25 0.45 0.48
C TYR A 34 -10.21 0.77 1.63
N GLU A 35 -11.09 -0.17 1.91
CA GLU A 35 -12.06 -0.04 3.00
C GLU A 35 -11.49 -0.58 4.31
N ALA A 36 -12.00 -0.09 5.45
CA ALA A 36 -11.69 -0.67 6.74
C ALA A 36 -12.19 -2.13 6.82
N GLY A 37 -11.37 -3.02 7.36
CA GLY A 37 -11.59 -4.47 7.40
C GLY A 37 -11.18 -5.20 6.12
N GLN A 38 -10.75 -4.50 5.07
CA GLN A 38 -10.26 -5.13 3.84
C GLN A 38 -8.93 -5.84 4.10
N LYS A 39 -8.83 -7.09 3.68
CA LYS A 39 -7.62 -7.90 3.77
C LYS A 39 -6.92 -7.93 2.43
N LEU A 40 -5.62 -7.64 2.43
CA LEU A 40 -4.79 -7.57 1.24
C LEU A 40 -3.61 -8.52 1.38
N GLU A 41 -3.27 -9.19 0.28
CA GLU A 41 -1.97 -9.83 0.12
C GLU A 41 -1.03 -8.81 -0.50
N VAL A 42 0.08 -8.50 0.16
CA VAL A 42 0.97 -7.43 -0.26
C VAL A 42 2.42 -7.86 -0.38
N ALA A 43 3.10 -7.40 -1.42
CA ALA A 43 4.56 -7.41 -1.48
C ALA A 43 5.13 -6.22 -0.69
N VAL A 44 6.04 -6.51 0.23
CA VAL A 44 6.66 -5.50 1.10
C VAL A 44 7.85 -4.85 0.40
N HIS A 45 7.80 -3.53 0.26
CA HIS A 45 8.88 -2.72 -0.30
C HIS A 45 9.62 -1.91 0.75
N LYS A 46 8.92 -1.21 1.65
CA LYS A 46 9.52 -0.38 2.69
C LYS A 46 8.67 -0.39 3.95
N THR A 47 9.23 -0.85 5.06
CA THR A 47 8.57 -0.89 6.38
C THR A 47 9.48 -0.43 7.53
N GLU A 48 10.58 0.24 7.19
CA GLU A 48 11.56 0.71 8.18
C GLU A 48 11.22 2.12 8.69
N ASP A 49 10.42 2.88 7.94
CA ASP A 49 9.94 4.20 8.38
C ASP A 49 8.75 4.04 9.33
N PRO A 50 8.79 4.62 10.54
CA PRO A 50 7.77 4.38 11.56
C PRO A 50 6.42 5.05 11.26
N HIS A 51 6.36 5.98 10.30
CA HIS A 51 5.14 6.71 9.98
C HIS A 51 4.45 6.13 8.75
N TRP A 52 5.22 5.74 7.73
CA TRP A 52 4.66 5.28 6.46
C TRP A 52 5.37 4.07 5.90
N HIS A 53 4.60 3.17 5.31
CA HIS A 53 5.10 1.97 4.66
C HIS A 53 4.66 1.92 3.20
N ILE A 54 5.41 1.17 2.40
CA ILE A 54 5.14 0.98 0.97
C ILE A 54 4.94 -0.50 0.69
N PHE A 55 3.82 -0.78 0.03
CA PHE A 55 3.36 -2.10 -0.36
C PHE A 55 2.97 -2.12 -1.82
N THR A 56 3.00 -3.31 -2.42
CA THR A 56 2.30 -3.57 -3.69
C THR A 56 1.18 -4.56 -3.39
N ASP A 57 -0.06 -4.17 -3.67
CA ASP A 57 -1.21 -5.06 -3.61
C ASP A 57 -1.05 -6.15 -4.68
N MET A 58 -1.12 -7.41 -4.27
CA MET A 58 -0.93 -8.56 -5.16
C MET A 58 -2.15 -8.85 -6.02
N ASP A 59 -3.35 -8.38 -5.62
CA ASP A 59 -4.57 -8.57 -6.39
C ASP A 59 -4.63 -7.59 -7.57
N THR A 60 -4.31 -6.31 -7.32
CA THR A 60 -4.36 -5.25 -8.34
C THR A 60 -3.01 -4.96 -9.01
N GLY A 61 -1.90 -5.35 -8.38
CA GLY A 61 -0.55 -4.97 -8.79
C GLY A 61 -0.18 -3.53 -8.42
N HIS A 62 -1.04 -2.82 -7.68
CA HIS A 62 -0.87 -1.41 -7.37
C HIS A 62 0.11 -1.19 -6.21
N ARG A 63 1.12 -0.34 -6.44
CA ARG A 63 2.00 0.12 -5.38
C ARG A 63 1.38 1.30 -4.65
N PHE A 64 1.24 1.18 -3.34
CA PHE A 64 0.63 2.19 -2.49
C PHE A 64 1.46 2.49 -1.25
N LYS A 65 1.28 3.70 -0.73
CA LYS A 65 1.88 4.18 0.52
C LYS A 65 0.78 4.27 1.56
N ILE A 66 1.00 3.69 2.73
CA ILE A 66 0.00 3.68 3.81
C ILE A 66 0.66 4.02 5.15
N PRO A 67 0.00 4.80 6.03
CA PRO A 67 0.47 5.00 7.39
C PRO A 67 0.58 3.68 8.17
N ALA A 68 1.60 3.56 9.02
CA ALA A 68 1.82 2.34 9.81
C ALA A 68 0.67 2.01 10.78
N GLU A 69 -0.12 3.02 11.17
CA GLU A 69 -1.29 2.89 12.05
C GLU A 69 -2.56 2.41 11.33
N LYS A 70 -2.63 2.55 9.98
CA LYS A 70 -3.82 2.25 9.17
C LYS A 70 -3.94 0.81 8.72
N TYR A 71 -3.05 -0.06 9.18
CA TYR A 71 -3.14 -1.48 8.91
C TYR A 71 -2.51 -2.29 10.05
N HIS A 72 -2.86 -3.57 10.11
CA HIS A 72 -2.10 -4.52 10.91
C HIS A 72 -1.81 -5.79 10.11
N ARG A 73 -0.74 -6.49 10.46
CA ARG A 73 -0.41 -7.76 9.83
C ARG A 73 -1.33 -8.85 10.37
N VAL A 74 -1.93 -9.61 9.47
CA VAL A 74 -2.70 -10.82 9.80
C VAL A 74 -1.83 -12.06 9.50
N ALA A 75 -1.94 -13.08 10.35
CA ALA A 75 -1.12 -14.30 10.29
C ALA A 75 -1.42 -15.16 9.06
#